data_AF-A0A1I6H705-F1
#
_entry.id   AF-A0A1I6H705-F1
#
_cell.length_a   1.000
_cell.length_b   1.000
_cell.length_c   1.000
_cell.angle_alpha   90.00
_cell.angle_beta   90.00
_cell.angle_gamma   90.00
#
_symmetry.space_group_name_H-M   'P 1'
#
loop_
_entity.id
_entity.type
_entity.pdbx_description
1 polymer ?
#
loop_
_entity_poly.entity_id
_entity_poly.type
_entity_poly.pdbx_seq_one_letter_code
_entity_poly.pdbx_strand_id
1 'polypeptide(L)'
;MRIVGIEGTAWAASAALFDTETGEVFIESDPYEPDSGGIHPREAAEHMSDAVPAVISTVLDHAAETAESDGVDVDDDEEPSGGRQAAAIDGVAFSRGPGLGPCLRIVGTAARSLAQTLDVPLLGVNHMVAHLEIGRYQSGFDSPVCLNASGANAHLLGYHNGRYRVLGETMDTGVGNAIDKFTRHVGWKHPGGPKVERAAEDGDYYDLPYVVKGMDFSFSGIMSAAKQAADDGVPVEDVCVGLQETIFAMLTEVAERALSLTGTDELVLGGGVGQNARLRAMLAEMCEQRGAEFYAPDPRFLRDNAGMIAVLGARMLAAGDTVAVADSAVDANYRPDQVPVSWRDDEESVARDPTETGEIRGAEATVTFEGDDVVKRRVPKTYRHPELDERLRRERTRAEARLTSEARRVGVPTPVVRDVDPTEGTIVFASVGEADLANGLTEARCRAVGEHLAAIHAAGFVHGDPTTRNVRVAGEKTYLIDFGLGYHTGHVEDHAMDLHVFGQSVEGTADDPEPLLRAFEAGYAAVARTKDRGDGDEEDALTRLRQVEGRGRYQ
;
A
#
# COMPACT_ATOMS: atom_id res chain seq x y z
N MET A 1 -23.35 -14.74 16.88
CA MET A 1 -21.98 -15.10 17.32
C MET A 1 -21.37 -13.91 18.05
N ARG A 2 -20.73 -14.14 19.20
CA ARG A 2 -20.04 -13.12 19.99
C ARG A 2 -18.55 -13.42 20.03
N ILE A 3 -17.72 -12.54 19.50
CA ILE A 3 -16.28 -12.74 19.36
C ILE A 3 -15.52 -11.76 20.24
N VAL A 4 -14.60 -12.28 21.04
CA VAL A 4 -13.63 -11.44 21.77
C VAL A 4 -12.39 -11.25 20.90
N GLY A 5 -12.10 -10.01 20.53
CA GLY A 5 -10.85 -9.62 19.87
C GLY A 5 -9.81 -9.13 20.88
N ILE A 6 -8.54 -9.41 20.62
CA ILE A 6 -7.40 -8.91 21.41
C ILE A 6 -6.34 -8.34 20.46
N GLU A 7 -5.98 -7.07 20.64
CA GLU A 7 -4.98 -6.34 19.86
C GLU A 7 -3.87 -5.80 20.78
N GLY A 8 -2.63 -5.85 20.30
CA GLY A 8 -1.44 -5.38 21.02
C GLY A 8 -0.16 -5.63 20.22
N THR A 9 -0.20 -5.38 18.92
CA THR A 9 0.95 -5.49 18.00
C THR A 9 2.03 -4.44 18.28
N ALA A 10 1.67 -3.30 18.87
CA ALA A 10 2.60 -2.20 19.12
C ALA A 10 2.51 -1.66 20.56
N TRP A 11 1.81 -0.55 20.78
CA TRP A 11 1.84 0.22 22.03
C TRP A 11 0.47 0.32 22.71
N ALA A 12 -0.62 -0.03 22.01
CA ALA A 12 -1.97 0.01 22.57
C ALA A 12 -2.46 -1.39 22.92
N ALA A 13 -2.66 -1.66 24.22
CA ALA A 13 -3.38 -2.85 24.66
C ALA A 13 -4.86 -2.63 24.39
N SER A 14 -5.52 -3.55 23.69
CA SER A 14 -6.92 -3.40 23.33
C SER A 14 -7.63 -4.74 23.36
N ALA A 15 -8.87 -4.74 23.86
CA ALA A 15 -9.79 -5.86 23.75
C ALA A 15 -11.15 -5.36 23.26
N ALA A 16 -11.90 -6.21 22.57
CA ALA A 16 -13.21 -5.85 22.08
C ALA A 16 -14.16 -7.03 22.09
N LEU A 17 -15.46 -6.74 22.24
CA LEU A 17 -16.53 -7.68 21.96
C LEU A 17 -17.22 -7.24 20.67
N PHE A 18 -17.33 -8.16 19.71
CA PHE A 18 -18.15 -7.99 18.52
C PHE A 18 -19.32 -8.96 18.56
N ASP A 19 -20.54 -8.44 18.42
CA ASP A 19 -21.75 -9.23 18.30
C ASP A 19 -22.26 -9.19 16.86
N THR A 20 -22.29 -10.35 16.20
CA THR A 20 -22.70 -10.44 14.79
C THR A 20 -24.20 -10.22 14.58
N GLU A 21 -25.02 -10.40 15.61
CA GLU A 21 -26.48 -10.26 15.50
C GLU A 21 -26.90 -8.79 15.55
N THR A 22 -26.31 -8.03 16.48
CA THR A 22 -26.58 -6.59 16.61
C THR A 22 -25.66 -5.73 15.73
N GLY A 23 -24.50 -6.27 15.33
CA GLY A 23 -23.44 -5.52 14.67
C GLY A 23 -22.66 -4.60 15.62
N GLU A 24 -22.92 -4.68 16.92
CA GLU A 24 -22.28 -3.83 17.93
C GLU A 24 -20.82 -4.24 18.18
N VAL A 25 -19.96 -3.24 18.27
CA VAL A 25 -18.55 -3.41 18.65
C VAL A 25 -18.26 -2.55 19.88
N PHE A 26 -18.07 -3.22 21.02
CA PHE A 26 -17.58 -2.62 22.26
C PHE A 26 -16.06 -2.75 22.31
N ILE A 27 -15.34 -1.65 22.49
CA ILE A 27 -13.87 -1.61 22.46
C ILE A 27 -13.37 -0.96 23.75
N GLU A 28 -12.46 -1.65 24.44
CA GLU A 28 -11.70 -1.11 25.57
C GLU A 28 -10.21 -1.06 25.18
N SER A 29 -9.53 0.06 25.45
CA SER A 29 -8.12 0.22 25.08
C SER A 29 -7.34 1.03 26.11
N ASP A 30 -6.13 0.58 26.40
CA ASP A 30 -5.18 1.21 27.32
C ASP A 30 -3.83 1.44 26.60
N PRO A 31 -3.66 2.60 25.95
CA PRO A 31 -2.44 2.95 25.23
C PRO A 31 -1.25 3.31 26.14
N TYR A 32 -0.07 2.77 25.82
CA TYR A 32 1.19 3.18 26.44
C TYR A 32 1.67 4.55 25.93
N GLU A 33 1.82 5.51 26.83
CA GLU A 33 2.43 6.81 26.52
C GLU A 33 3.86 6.90 27.06
N PRO A 34 4.89 7.04 26.20
CA PRO A 34 6.27 7.14 26.65
C PRO A 34 6.56 8.49 27.31
N ASP A 35 7.30 8.47 28.44
CA ASP A 35 7.70 9.68 29.18
C ASP A 35 8.52 10.66 28.31
N SER A 36 9.39 10.09 27.46
CA SER A 36 10.22 10.82 26.50
C SER A 36 10.63 9.92 25.32
N GLY A 37 10.88 10.52 24.15
CA GLY A 37 11.36 9.80 22.98
C GLY A 37 10.25 9.10 22.18
N GLY A 38 10.58 7.97 21.57
CA GLY A 38 9.62 7.12 20.83
C GLY A 38 9.33 5.84 21.62
N ILE A 39 8.45 4.99 21.07
CA ILE A 39 8.05 3.74 21.72
C ILE A 39 9.26 2.81 21.86
N HIS A 40 9.63 2.46 23.09
CA HIS A 40 10.65 1.46 23.37
C HIS A 40 10.01 0.07 23.50
N PRO A 41 10.42 -0.95 22.71
CA PRO A 41 9.72 -2.25 22.67
C PRO A 41 9.60 -2.97 24.01
N ARG A 42 10.58 -2.76 24.90
CA ARG A 42 10.55 -3.35 26.24
C ARG A 42 9.54 -2.66 27.15
N GLU A 43 9.48 -1.34 27.12
CA GLU A 43 8.58 -0.55 27.98
C GLU A 43 7.13 -0.77 27.55
N ALA A 44 6.88 -0.81 26.24
CA ALA A 44 5.58 -1.20 25.70
C ALA A 44 5.16 -2.60 26.16
N ALA A 45 6.07 -3.59 26.15
CA ALA A 45 5.76 -4.93 26.62
C ALA A 45 5.54 -5.00 28.15
N GLU A 46 6.25 -4.20 28.94
CA GLU A 46 6.03 -4.08 30.38
C GLU A 46 4.62 -3.53 30.66
N HIS A 47 4.20 -2.46 29.97
CA HIS A 47 2.82 -1.95 30.04
C HIS A 47 1.79 -3.00 29.63
N MET A 48 2.00 -3.67 28.49
CA MET A 48 1.07 -4.69 27.98
C MET A 48 0.84 -5.85 28.95
N SER A 49 1.83 -6.17 29.79
CA SER A 49 1.73 -7.29 30.73
C SER A 49 0.64 -7.06 31.79
N ASP A 50 0.42 -5.81 32.18
CA ASP A 50 -0.61 -5.42 33.14
C ASP A 50 -1.91 -4.98 32.44
N ALA A 51 -1.79 -4.25 31.32
CA ALA A 51 -2.92 -3.67 30.62
C ALA A 51 -3.78 -4.70 29.86
N VAL A 52 -3.18 -5.69 29.19
CA VAL A 52 -3.93 -6.69 28.40
C VAL A 52 -4.93 -7.49 29.26
N PRO A 53 -4.56 -8.04 30.43
CA PRO A 53 -5.53 -8.67 31.32
C PRO A 53 -6.66 -7.74 31.78
N ALA A 54 -6.35 -6.47 32.04
CA ALA A 54 -7.33 -5.50 32.51
C ALA A 54 -8.39 -5.19 31.45
N VAL A 55 -7.98 -4.89 30.21
CA VAL A 55 -8.93 -4.61 29.12
C VAL A 55 -9.77 -5.84 28.75
N ILE A 56 -9.19 -7.05 28.82
CA ILE A 56 -9.93 -8.30 28.63
C ILE A 56 -11.00 -8.46 29.71
N SER A 57 -10.66 -8.20 30.98
CA SER A 57 -11.62 -8.29 32.09
C SER A 57 -12.81 -7.37 31.86
N THR A 58 -12.57 -6.11 31.49
CA THR A 58 -13.64 -5.13 31.19
C THR A 58 -14.56 -5.62 30.08
N VAL A 59 -13.99 -6.19 29.01
CA VAL A 59 -14.77 -6.73 27.87
C VAL A 59 -15.59 -7.95 28.27
N LEU A 60 -15.07 -8.83 29.13
CA LEU A 60 -15.81 -9.99 29.63
C LEU A 60 -16.93 -9.59 30.59
N ASP A 61 -16.70 -8.57 31.43
CA ASP A 61 -17.73 -8.01 32.31
C ASP A 61 -18.86 -7.40 31.45
N HIS A 62 -18.52 -6.63 30.42
CA HIS A 62 -19.51 -6.09 29.46
C HIS A 62 -20.26 -7.20 28.71
N ALA A 63 -19.57 -8.27 28.28
CA ALA A 63 -20.22 -9.40 27.64
C ALA A 63 -21.26 -10.05 28.55
N ALA A 64 -20.92 -10.25 29.83
CA ALA A 64 -21.82 -10.80 30.85
C ALA A 64 -23.06 -9.93 31.06
N GLU A 65 -22.87 -8.62 31.25
CA GLU A 65 -23.96 -7.65 31.44
C GLU A 65 -24.96 -7.66 30.28
N THR A 66 -24.45 -7.72 29.05
CA THR A 66 -25.29 -7.71 27.84
C THR A 66 -25.99 -9.05 27.57
N ALA A 67 -25.39 -10.18 27.99
CA ALA A 67 -26.05 -11.48 27.89
C ALA A 67 -27.23 -11.63 28.85
N GLU A 68 -27.16 -11.04 30.05
CA GLU A 68 -28.26 -11.03 31.02
C GLU A 68 -29.46 -10.18 30.54
N SER A 69 -29.21 -9.13 29.75
CA SER A 69 -30.28 -8.28 29.19
C SER A 69 -31.02 -8.90 28.00
N ASP A 70 -30.41 -9.85 27.29
CA ASP A 70 -30.98 -10.48 26.09
C ASP A 70 -31.92 -11.67 26.40
N GLY A 71 -32.19 -11.95 27.68
CA GLY A 71 -33.26 -12.85 28.10
C GLY A 71 -32.98 -14.34 27.85
N VAL A 72 -31.72 -14.78 27.97
CA VAL A 72 -31.40 -16.20 28.02
C VAL A 72 -31.95 -16.75 29.34
N ASP A 73 -33.08 -17.45 29.30
CA ASP A 73 -33.67 -18.15 30.44
C ASP A 73 -32.60 -19.07 31.07
N VAL A 74 -32.18 -18.73 32.28
CA VAL A 74 -31.30 -19.56 33.09
C VAL A 74 -32.16 -20.64 33.74
N ASP A 75 -31.96 -21.90 33.36
CA ASP A 75 -32.51 -23.04 34.12
C ASP A 75 -31.89 -23.04 35.52
N ASP A 76 -32.71 -22.74 36.54
CA ASP A 76 -32.34 -22.54 37.96
C ASP A 76 -31.87 -23.81 38.71
N ASP A 77 -31.61 -24.93 38.02
CA ASP A 77 -31.49 -26.27 38.64
C ASP A 77 -30.07 -26.92 38.61
N GLU A 78 -29.00 -26.21 38.20
CA GLU A 78 -27.61 -26.72 38.35
C GLU A 78 -26.76 -25.91 39.34
N GLU A 79 -26.17 -26.61 40.33
CA GLU A 79 -25.30 -26.02 41.35
C GLU A 79 -24.07 -25.29 40.74
N PRO A 80 -23.59 -24.19 41.34
CA PRO A 80 -22.49 -23.40 40.80
C PRO A 80 -21.15 -24.12 41.00
N SER A 81 -20.77 -24.99 40.06
CA SER A 81 -19.39 -25.45 39.92
C SER A 81 -18.57 -24.35 39.23
N GLY A 82 -17.96 -23.48 40.03
CA GLY A 82 -16.86 -22.57 39.69
C GLY A 82 -16.59 -22.28 38.21
N GLY A 83 -17.30 -21.30 37.67
CA GLY A 83 -17.05 -20.68 36.36
C GLY A 83 -18.20 -19.72 36.10
N ARG A 84 -17.92 -18.45 35.80
CA ARG A 84 -18.98 -17.54 35.35
C ARG A 84 -19.61 -18.18 34.12
N GLN A 85 -20.86 -18.61 34.21
CA GLN A 85 -21.72 -19.01 33.09
C GLN A 85 -22.11 -17.75 32.32
N ALA A 86 -21.11 -16.95 31.96
CA ALA A 86 -21.20 -15.61 31.43
C ALA A 86 -21.19 -15.70 29.92
N ALA A 87 -22.17 -15.05 29.29
CA ALA A 87 -22.16 -14.61 27.89
C ALA A 87 -21.52 -15.58 26.91
N ALA A 88 -22.33 -16.35 26.17
CA ALA A 88 -21.85 -17.27 25.15
C ALA A 88 -20.91 -16.55 24.16
N ILE A 89 -19.60 -16.65 24.42
CA ILE A 89 -18.53 -16.23 23.53
C ILE A 89 -18.29 -17.43 22.61
N ASP A 90 -18.29 -17.20 21.30
CA ASP A 90 -18.14 -18.26 20.31
C ASP A 90 -16.70 -18.41 19.82
N GLY A 91 -15.83 -17.44 20.11
CA GLY A 91 -14.44 -17.49 19.69
C GLY A 91 -13.59 -16.34 20.23
N VAL A 92 -12.28 -16.58 20.26
CA VAL A 92 -11.27 -15.58 20.65
C VAL A 92 -10.35 -15.30 19.47
N ALA A 93 -10.36 -14.08 18.98
CA ALA A 93 -9.48 -13.60 17.93
C ALA A 93 -8.32 -12.77 18.51
N PHE A 94 -7.13 -12.91 17.95
CA PHE A 94 -5.97 -12.13 18.38
C PHE A 94 -5.10 -11.68 17.22
N SER A 95 -4.44 -10.53 17.37
CA SER A 95 -3.47 -10.07 16.40
C SER A 95 -2.20 -10.93 16.44
N ARG A 96 -2.08 -11.83 15.46
CA ARG A 96 -0.96 -12.77 15.31
C ARG A 96 0.30 -12.08 14.78
N GLY A 97 0.12 -10.98 14.05
CA GLY A 97 1.18 -10.18 13.45
C GLY A 97 0.70 -9.37 12.25
N PRO A 98 1.57 -8.54 11.65
CA PRO A 98 2.94 -8.26 12.06
C PRO A 98 3.00 -7.31 13.27
N GLY A 99 4.15 -7.19 13.95
CA GLY A 99 4.25 -6.32 15.13
C GLY A 99 5.49 -6.55 16.00
N LEU A 100 5.56 -5.82 17.12
CA LEU A 100 6.62 -5.93 18.11
C LEU A 100 6.57 -7.31 18.80
N GLY A 101 7.56 -8.15 18.51
CA GLY A 101 7.63 -9.52 19.03
C GLY A 101 7.37 -9.68 20.54
N PRO A 102 7.94 -8.83 21.43
CA PRO A 102 7.64 -8.86 22.85
C PRO A 102 6.15 -8.66 23.19
N CYS A 103 5.49 -7.69 22.54
CA CYS A 103 4.07 -7.39 22.77
C CYS A 103 3.16 -8.49 22.20
N LEU A 104 3.46 -8.95 20.99
CA LEU A 104 2.73 -10.07 20.35
C LEU A 104 2.72 -11.33 21.23
N ARG A 105 3.84 -11.65 21.90
CA ARG A 105 3.90 -12.82 22.80
C ARG A 105 2.96 -12.70 23.98
N ILE A 106 2.78 -11.50 24.54
CA ILE A 106 1.84 -11.24 25.64
C ILE A 106 0.41 -11.44 25.14
N VAL A 107 0.05 -10.78 24.03
CA VAL A 107 -1.27 -10.90 23.38
C VAL A 107 -1.61 -12.35 23.06
N GLY A 108 -0.72 -13.05 22.35
CA GLY A 108 -0.96 -14.45 21.98
C GLY A 108 -1.09 -15.36 23.20
N THR A 109 -0.39 -15.07 24.30
CA THR A 109 -0.49 -15.85 25.55
C THR A 109 -1.82 -15.61 26.25
N ALA A 110 -2.26 -14.35 26.34
CA ALA A 110 -3.58 -14.01 26.86
C ALA A 110 -4.70 -14.65 26.04
N ALA A 111 -4.63 -14.56 24.70
CA ALA A 111 -5.63 -15.12 23.79
C ALA A 111 -5.75 -16.64 23.90
N ARG A 112 -4.61 -17.36 23.88
CA ARG A 112 -4.59 -18.82 24.10
C ARG A 112 -5.21 -19.20 25.44
N SER A 113 -4.84 -18.48 26.50
CA SER A 113 -5.31 -18.78 27.86
C SER A 113 -6.82 -18.56 27.96
N LEU A 114 -7.33 -17.48 27.37
CA LEU A 114 -8.76 -17.17 27.35
C LEU A 114 -9.55 -18.19 26.54
N ALA A 115 -9.11 -18.51 25.31
CA ALA A 115 -9.75 -19.50 24.45
C ALA A 115 -9.85 -20.88 25.13
N GLN A 116 -8.79 -21.31 25.81
CA GLN A 116 -8.78 -22.57 26.56
C GLN A 116 -9.66 -22.53 27.81
N THR A 117 -9.77 -21.38 28.48
CA THR A 117 -10.62 -21.23 29.68
C THR A 117 -12.10 -21.25 29.32
N LEU A 118 -12.46 -20.67 28.18
CA LEU A 118 -13.82 -20.62 27.67
C LEU A 118 -14.21 -21.87 26.86
N ASP A 119 -13.24 -22.73 26.50
CA ASP A 119 -13.40 -23.88 25.60
C ASP A 119 -13.95 -23.49 24.21
N VAL A 120 -13.38 -22.44 23.61
CA VAL A 120 -13.81 -21.88 22.33
C VAL A 120 -12.67 -21.86 21.30
N PRO A 121 -12.99 -21.85 19.99
CA PRO A 121 -11.99 -21.68 18.93
C PRO A 121 -11.12 -20.43 19.07
N LEU A 122 -9.85 -20.57 18.68
CA LEU A 122 -8.87 -19.50 18.61
C LEU A 122 -8.65 -19.07 17.15
N LEU A 123 -8.58 -17.76 16.91
CA LEU A 123 -8.45 -17.19 15.57
C LEU A 123 -7.20 -16.29 15.48
N GLY A 124 -6.26 -16.66 14.61
CA GLY A 124 -4.99 -15.96 14.43
C GLY A 124 -5.06 -14.93 13.31
N VAL A 125 -5.37 -13.68 13.66
CA VAL A 125 -5.69 -12.62 12.70
C VAL A 125 -4.43 -11.87 12.25
N ASN A 126 -4.33 -11.59 10.94
CA ASN A 126 -3.33 -10.65 10.43
C ASN A 126 -3.80 -9.20 10.66
N HIS A 127 -3.00 -8.43 11.39
CA HIS A 127 -3.32 -7.05 11.80
C HIS A 127 -3.53 -6.11 10.61
N MET A 128 -2.72 -6.23 9.55
CA MET A 128 -2.84 -5.35 8.38
C MET A 128 -4.10 -5.68 7.57
N VAL A 129 -4.47 -6.96 7.49
CA VAL A 129 -5.72 -7.41 6.86
C VAL A 129 -6.94 -7.00 7.70
N ALA A 130 -6.83 -6.98 9.03
CA ALA A 130 -7.91 -6.52 9.91
C ALA A 130 -8.27 -5.03 9.66
N HIS A 131 -7.26 -4.16 9.56
CA HIS A 131 -7.44 -2.74 9.20
C HIS A 131 -8.16 -2.56 7.86
N LEU A 132 -7.90 -3.46 6.92
CA LEU A 132 -8.51 -3.45 5.60
C LEU A 132 -9.97 -3.93 5.65
N GLU A 133 -10.17 -5.11 6.24
CA GLU A 133 -11.46 -5.80 6.26
C GLU A 133 -12.51 -5.06 7.06
N ILE A 134 -12.12 -4.35 8.14
CA ILE A 134 -13.09 -3.51 8.87
C ILE A 134 -13.63 -2.40 7.98
N GLY A 135 -12.79 -1.78 7.15
CA GLY A 135 -13.21 -0.71 6.26
C GLY A 135 -14.03 -1.22 5.08
N ARG A 136 -13.63 -2.33 4.47
CA ARG A 136 -14.43 -3.00 3.44
C ARG A 136 -15.79 -3.44 3.97
N TYR A 137 -15.82 -4.04 5.15
CA TYR A 137 -17.05 -4.53 5.77
C TYR A 137 -18.04 -3.39 6.05
N GLN A 138 -17.56 -2.25 6.57
CA GLN A 138 -18.43 -1.12 6.87
C GLN A 138 -18.85 -0.32 5.64
N SER A 139 -18.04 -0.32 4.58
CA SER A 139 -18.40 0.32 3.31
C SER A 139 -19.40 -0.51 2.51
N GLY A 140 -19.37 -1.84 2.66
CA GLY A 140 -20.12 -2.76 1.79
C GLY A 140 -19.51 -2.90 0.40
N PHE A 141 -18.24 -2.50 0.23
CA PHE A 141 -17.52 -2.64 -1.04
C PHE A 141 -17.15 -4.09 -1.28
N ASP A 142 -17.24 -4.50 -2.55
CA ASP A 142 -16.93 -5.87 -2.95
C ASP A 142 -15.41 -6.03 -3.01
N SER A 143 -14.74 -5.28 -3.88
CA SER A 143 -13.30 -5.44 -4.17
C SER A 143 -12.59 -4.09 -4.27
N PRO A 144 -12.44 -3.38 -3.14
CA PRO A 144 -11.74 -2.11 -3.10
C PRO A 144 -10.23 -2.27 -3.20
N VAL A 145 -9.58 -1.22 -3.73
CA VAL A 145 -8.19 -0.92 -3.38
C VAL A 145 -8.18 -0.40 -1.96
N CYS A 146 -7.20 -0.83 -1.16
CA CYS A 146 -7.11 -0.46 0.24
C CYS A 146 -5.77 0.21 0.52
N LEU A 147 -5.82 1.49 0.86
CA LEU A 147 -4.67 2.25 1.34
C LEU A 147 -4.58 2.11 2.86
N ASN A 148 -3.60 1.38 3.35
CA ASN A 148 -3.30 1.34 4.78
C ASN A 148 -2.12 2.28 5.07
N ALA A 149 -2.38 3.41 5.74
CA ALA A 149 -1.36 4.38 6.14
C ALA A 149 -1.20 4.37 7.66
N SER A 150 -0.17 3.69 8.16
CA SER A 150 0.07 3.52 9.59
C SER A 150 1.39 4.15 10.06
N GLY A 151 1.67 4.01 11.35
CA GLY A 151 2.95 4.43 11.92
C GLY A 151 4.13 3.66 11.35
N ALA A 152 4.02 2.34 11.31
CA ALA A 152 5.12 1.46 10.92
C ALA A 152 5.18 1.20 9.41
N ASN A 153 4.03 1.16 8.75
CA ASN A 153 3.91 0.71 7.36
C ASN A 153 3.02 1.67 6.55
N ALA A 154 3.17 1.60 5.24
CA ALA A 154 2.19 2.14 4.31
C ALA A 154 2.11 1.19 3.11
N HIS A 155 0.92 0.65 2.85
CA HIS A 155 0.68 -0.33 1.80
C HIS A 155 -0.57 0.03 1.00
N LEU A 156 -0.54 -0.28 -0.29
CA LEU A 156 -1.72 -0.38 -1.13
C LEU A 156 -1.98 -1.86 -1.39
N LEU A 157 -3.16 -2.33 -1.01
CA LEU A 157 -3.55 -3.72 -1.12
C LEU A 157 -4.74 -3.86 -2.07
N GLY A 158 -4.77 -4.93 -2.84
CA GLY A 158 -5.91 -5.32 -3.68
C GLY A 158 -6.17 -6.81 -3.59
N TYR A 159 -7.43 -7.25 -3.65
CA TYR A 159 -7.79 -8.66 -3.54
C TYR A 159 -7.71 -9.40 -4.88
N HIS A 160 -6.87 -10.43 -4.96
CA HIS A 160 -6.67 -11.22 -6.16
C HIS A 160 -6.37 -12.68 -5.84
N ASN A 161 -7.15 -13.59 -6.44
CA ASN A 161 -6.98 -15.05 -6.34
C ASN A 161 -6.89 -15.57 -4.89
N GLY A 162 -7.87 -15.22 -4.05
CA GLY A 162 -7.94 -15.73 -2.68
C GLY A 162 -6.94 -15.10 -1.71
N ARG A 163 -6.26 -14.00 -2.09
CA ARG A 163 -5.29 -13.30 -1.25
C ARG A 163 -5.30 -11.79 -1.48
N TYR A 164 -4.86 -11.03 -0.49
CA TYR A 164 -4.52 -9.62 -0.67
C TYR A 164 -3.12 -9.50 -1.28
N ARG A 165 -2.96 -8.71 -2.33
CA ARG A 165 -1.66 -8.47 -3.00
C ARG A 165 -1.19 -7.06 -2.70
N VAL A 166 0.11 -6.89 -2.50
CA VAL A 166 0.74 -5.57 -2.32
C VAL A 166 0.92 -4.93 -3.69
N LEU A 167 0.07 -3.93 -4.00
CA LEU A 167 0.15 -3.13 -5.22
C LEU A 167 1.26 -2.07 -5.15
N GLY A 168 1.53 -1.56 -3.95
CA GLY A 168 2.58 -0.57 -3.69
C GLY A 168 2.87 -0.46 -2.20
N GLU A 169 4.11 -0.10 -1.85
CA GLU A 169 4.53 0.05 -0.45
C GLU A 169 5.58 1.14 -0.23
N THR A 170 5.76 1.52 1.03
CA THR A 170 6.90 2.35 1.40
C THR A 170 8.21 1.56 1.27
N MET A 171 9.21 2.16 0.63
CA MET A 171 10.55 1.57 0.47
C MET A 171 11.41 1.64 1.74
N ASP A 172 10.99 2.44 2.74
CA ASP A 172 11.83 2.72 3.90
C ASP A 172 11.11 2.68 5.26
N THR A 173 10.22 3.62 5.53
CA THR A 173 9.60 3.83 6.84
C THR A 173 8.12 4.15 6.67
N GLY A 174 7.28 3.76 7.63
CA GLY A 174 5.87 4.18 7.62
C GLY A 174 5.69 5.69 7.76
N VAL A 175 4.56 6.18 7.27
CA VAL A 175 4.21 7.61 7.22
C VAL A 175 4.20 8.21 8.64
N GLY A 176 3.57 7.54 9.59
CA GLY A 176 3.49 8.08 10.96
C GLY A 176 4.86 8.14 11.63
N ASN A 177 5.76 7.17 11.39
CA ASN A 177 7.11 7.19 11.93
C ASN A 177 8.00 8.25 11.25
N ALA A 178 7.77 8.54 9.96
CA ALA A 178 8.34 9.71 9.31
C ALA A 178 7.91 10.98 10.06
N ILE A 179 6.61 11.25 10.18
CA ILE A 179 6.10 12.42 10.91
C ILE A 179 6.65 12.50 12.34
N ASP A 180 6.65 11.39 13.09
CA ASP A 180 7.19 11.33 14.46
C ASP A 180 8.70 11.58 14.55
N LYS A 181 9.47 11.30 13.50
CA LYS A 181 10.90 11.67 13.44
C LYS A 181 11.10 13.17 13.28
N PHE A 182 10.16 13.88 12.65
CA PHE A 182 10.23 15.33 12.47
C PHE A 182 9.79 16.05 13.73
N THR A 183 8.63 15.66 14.28
CA THR A 183 8.11 16.26 15.51
C THR A 183 9.08 16.13 16.68
N ARG A 184 9.76 14.99 16.81
CA ARG A 184 10.85 14.84 17.80
C ARG A 184 12.03 15.76 17.55
N HIS A 185 12.38 16.02 16.28
CA HIS A 185 13.47 16.95 15.92
C HIS A 185 13.17 18.37 16.38
N VAL A 186 11.93 18.82 16.23
CA VAL A 186 11.47 20.15 16.70
C VAL A 186 11.04 20.16 18.19
N GLY A 187 11.35 19.11 18.94
CA GLY A 187 11.14 19.05 20.39
C GLY A 187 9.73 18.67 20.85
N TRP A 188 8.85 18.20 19.96
CA TRP A 188 7.51 17.75 20.32
C TRP A 188 7.50 16.28 20.78
N LYS A 189 6.65 15.97 21.76
CA LYS A 189 6.40 14.60 22.22
C LYS A 189 5.53 13.80 21.23
N HIS A 190 5.55 12.47 21.31
CA HIS A 190 4.54 11.62 20.64
C HIS A 190 3.12 11.88 21.21
N PRO A 191 2.03 11.71 20.44
CA PRO A 191 1.97 11.47 18.99
C PRO A 191 2.20 12.73 18.16
N GLY A 192 2.93 12.59 17.04
CA GLY A 192 3.31 13.70 16.17
C GLY A 192 2.25 14.10 15.14
N GLY A 193 1.50 13.14 14.60
CA GLY A 193 0.49 13.38 13.55
C GLY A 193 -0.47 14.53 13.85
N PRO A 194 -1.23 14.50 14.97
CA PRO A 194 -2.16 15.58 15.34
C PRO A 194 -1.49 16.93 15.65
N LYS A 195 -0.16 16.96 15.86
CA LYS A 195 0.59 18.19 16.10
C LYS A 195 0.99 18.84 14.80
N VAL A 196 1.47 18.05 13.83
CA VAL A 196 1.73 18.51 12.47
C VAL A 196 0.45 19.03 11.83
N GLU A 197 -0.67 18.30 11.97
CA GLU A 197 -1.96 18.72 11.43
C GLU A 197 -2.39 20.09 11.96
N ARG A 198 -2.30 20.32 13.27
CA ARG A 198 -2.63 21.63 13.88
C ARG A 198 -1.66 22.73 13.49
N ALA A 199 -0.37 22.44 13.45
CA ALA A 199 0.64 23.45 13.06
C ALA A 199 0.52 23.85 11.58
N ALA A 200 0.03 22.95 10.72
CA ALA A 200 -0.21 23.23 9.32
C ALA A 200 -1.42 24.17 9.08
N GLU A 201 -2.29 24.39 10.07
CA GLU A 201 -3.43 25.32 9.92
C GLU A 201 -2.98 26.79 9.81
N ASP A 202 -1.81 27.12 10.39
CA ASP A 202 -1.30 28.49 10.51
C ASP A 202 -0.07 28.76 9.62
N GLY A 203 0.32 27.81 8.76
CA GLY A 203 1.54 27.90 7.93
C GLY A 203 1.28 28.21 6.46
N ASP A 204 2.34 28.60 5.76
CA ASP A 204 2.39 28.72 4.29
C ASP A 204 3.04 27.47 3.66
N TYR A 205 2.72 27.15 2.40
CA TYR A 205 3.30 25.97 1.75
C TYR A 205 4.82 26.08 1.59
N TYR A 206 5.54 25.11 2.14
CA TYR A 206 6.98 24.95 1.93
C TYR A 206 7.28 23.76 1.02
N ASP A 207 8.10 24.00 -0.01
CA ASP A 207 8.38 23.00 -1.02
C ASP A 207 9.35 21.92 -0.51
N LEU A 208 8.91 20.65 -0.57
CA LEU A 208 9.69 19.51 -0.12
C LEU A 208 9.88 18.45 -1.23
N PRO A 209 10.88 17.55 -1.11
CA PRO A 209 11.12 16.49 -2.08
C PRO A 209 9.93 15.53 -2.21
N TYR A 210 9.56 15.20 -3.46
CA TYR A 210 8.50 14.27 -3.80
C TYR A 210 9.10 13.00 -4.43
N VAL A 211 8.97 11.84 -3.76
CA VAL A 211 9.64 10.59 -4.17
C VAL A 211 8.62 9.47 -4.32
N VAL A 212 8.13 9.29 -5.55
CA VAL A 212 7.30 8.16 -5.97
C VAL A 212 8.01 7.48 -7.14
N LYS A 213 8.20 6.16 -7.04
CA LYS A 213 8.81 5.28 -8.04
C LYS A 213 7.82 4.19 -8.41
N GLY A 214 7.20 4.29 -9.58
CA GLY A 214 6.12 3.38 -9.97
C GLY A 214 4.95 3.45 -8.98
N MET A 215 4.72 2.37 -8.23
CA MET A 215 3.72 2.26 -7.16
C MET A 215 4.28 2.45 -5.75
N ASP A 216 5.60 2.58 -5.62
CA ASP A 216 6.31 2.71 -4.36
C ASP A 216 6.68 4.15 -4.04
N PHE A 217 6.94 4.41 -2.77
CA PHE A 217 7.24 5.74 -2.27
C PHE A 217 8.25 5.69 -1.12
N SER A 218 8.97 6.79 -0.88
CA SER A 218 9.99 6.88 0.18
C SER A 218 9.81 8.17 0.97
N PHE A 219 9.86 8.06 2.30
CA PHE A 219 9.75 9.22 3.17
C PHE A 219 11.11 9.67 3.77
N SER A 220 12.19 8.91 3.62
CA SER A 220 13.49 9.28 4.23
C SER A 220 14.07 10.59 3.69
N GLY A 221 13.92 10.84 2.38
CA GLY A 221 14.43 12.04 1.71
C GLY A 221 13.71 13.31 2.18
N ILE A 222 12.38 13.29 2.13
CA ILE A 222 11.53 14.39 2.62
C ILE A 222 11.76 14.68 4.10
N MET A 223 11.97 13.64 4.90
CA MET A 223 12.24 13.78 6.32
C MET A 223 13.55 14.49 6.63
N SER A 224 14.62 14.17 5.89
CA SER A 224 15.89 14.88 6.01
C SER A 224 15.76 16.34 5.57
N ALA A 225 15.04 16.60 4.48
CA ALA A 225 14.80 17.95 3.98
C ALA A 225 13.98 18.81 4.95
N ALA A 226 12.93 18.25 5.55
CA ALA A 226 12.09 18.96 6.53
C ALA A 226 12.88 19.35 7.80
N LYS A 227 13.76 18.47 8.29
CA LYS A 227 14.64 18.78 9.43
C LYS A 227 15.62 19.89 9.08
N GLN A 228 16.25 19.80 7.91
CA GLN A 228 17.17 20.82 7.44
C GLN A 228 16.48 22.17 7.28
N ALA A 229 15.26 22.20 6.73
CA ALA A 229 14.47 23.43 6.60
C ALA A 229 14.20 24.08 7.96
N ALA A 230 13.81 23.30 8.97
CA ALA A 230 13.62 23.80 10.33
C ALA A 230 14.94 24.32 10.94
N ASP A 231 16.05 23.61 10.73
CA ASP A 231 17.39 24.02 11.20
C ASP A 231 17.88 25.31 10.51
N ASP A 232 17.49 25.52 9.24
CA ASP A 232 17.79 26.71 8.45
C ASP A 232 16.88 27.91 8.79
N GLY A 233 15.93 27.73 9.72
CA GLY A 233 15.07 28.80 10.24
C GLY A 233 13.76 29.01 9.49
N VAL A 234 13.33 28.07 8.65
CA VAL A 234 11.97 28.06 8.09
C VAL A 234 10.97 27.87 9.24
N PRO A 235 9.85 28.64 9.29
CA PRO A 235 8.80 28.43 10.28
C PRO A 235 8.34 26.97 10.33
N VAL A 236 8.15 26.44 11.54
CA VAL A 236 7.80 25.02 11.71
C VAL A 236 6.43 24.73 11.12
N GLU A 237 5.53 25.71 11.19
CA GLU A 237 4.19 25.71 10.60
C GLU A 237 4.28 25.50 9.08
N ASP A 238 5.15 26.24 8.38
CA ASP A 238 5.34 26.11 6.94
C ASP A 238 5.90 24.72 6.55
N VAL A 239 6.87 24.23 7.33
CA VAL A 239 7.40 22.87 7.15
C VAL A 239 6.32 21.82 7.39
N CYS A 240 5.39 22.05 8.33
CA CYS A 240 4.25 21.17 8.57
C CYS A 240 3.28 21.16 7.39
N VAL A 241 2.97 22.30 6.78
CA VAL A 241 2.18 22.38 5.54
C VAL A 241 2.88 21.62 4.41
N GLY A 242 4.18 21.89 4.20
CA GLY A 242 4.98 21.21 3.20
C GLY A 242 5.00 19.69 3.37
N LEU A 243 5.20 19.21 4.61
CA LEU A 243 5.18 17.79 4.94
C LEU A 243 3.81 17.18 4.66
N GLN A 244 2.73 17.82 5.13
CA GLN A 244 1.37 17.32 5.01
C GLN A 244 0.96 17.22 3.53
N GLU A 245 1.12 18.32 2.78
CA GLU A 245 0.75 18.37 1.36
C GLU A 245 1.57 17.39 0.52
N THR A 246 2.88 17.31 0.75
CA THR A 246 3.75 16.46 -0.06
C THR A 246 3.52 14.97 0.24
N ILE A 247 3.46 14.57 1.51
CA ILE A 247 3.24 13.16 1.90
C ILE A 247 1.87 12.67 1.44
N PHE A 248 0.81 13.44 1.67
CA PHE A 248 -0.54 13.00 1.32
C PHE A 248 -0.80 13.05 -0.18
N ALA A 249 -0.17 13.97 -0.92
CA ALA A 249 -0.17 13.92 -2.37
C ALA A 249 0.59 12.69 -2.92
N MET A 250 1.65 12.22 -2.25
CA MET A 250 2.31 10.94 -2.60
C MET A 250 1.37 9.76 -2.41
N LEU A 251 0.73 9.64 -1.25
CA LEU A 251 -0.23 8.56 -0.96
C LEU A 251 -1.45 8.58 -1.88
N THR A 252 -1.97 9.78 -2.18
CA THR A 252 -3.13 9.96 -3.07
C THR A 252 -2.77 9.62 -4.52
N GLU A 253 -1.58 10.01 -4.98
CA GLU A 253 -1.10 9.65 -6.32
C GLU A 253 -0.99 8.13 -6.52
N VAL A 254 -0.38 7.42 -5.56
CA VAL A 254 -0.25 5.96 -5.68
C VAL A 254 -1.61 5.26 -5.56
N ALA A 255 -2.54 5.80 -4.75
CA ALA A 255 -3.91 5.28 -4.67
C ALA A 255 -4.63 5.44 -6.02
N GLU A 256 -4.51 6.60 -6.66
CA GLU A 256 -5.05 6.86 -8.01
C GLU A 256 -4.46 5.91 -9.06
N ARG A 257 -3.16 5.63 -8.99
CA ARG A 257 -2.50 4.65 -9.86
C ARG A 257 -3.01 3.23 -9.61
N ALA A 258 -3.20 2.82 -8.35
CA ALA A 258 -3.72 1.50 -8.02
C ALA A 258 -5.15 1.30 -8.52
N LEU A 259 -6.03 2.29 -8.36
CA LEU A 259 -7.39 2.26 -8.92
C LEU A 259 -7.34 2.15 -10.46
N SER A 260 -6.41 2.85 -11.10
CA SER A 260 -6.22 2.76 -12.55
C SER A 260 -5.69 1.39 -13.01
N LEU A 261 -4.79 0.80 -12.24
CA LEU A 261 -4.17 -0.49 -12.55
C LEU A 261 -5.16 -1.66 -12.39
N THR A 262 -5.97 -1.61 -11.33
CA THR A 262 -6.96 -2.64 -11.02
C THR A 262 -8.25 -2.46 -11.84
N GLY A 263 -8.63 -1.21 -12.14
CA GLY A 263 -9.90 -0.90 -12.77
C GLY A 263 -11.08 -0.96 -11.79
N THR A 264 -10.82 -1.04 -10.48
CA THR A 264 -11.85 -0.82 -9.47
C THR A 264 -12.07 0.66 -9.22
N ASP A 265 -13.31 1.01 -8.87
CA ASP A 265 -13.75 2.36 -8.53
C ASP A 265 -14.07 2.47 -7.03
N GLU A 266 -13.50 1.59 -6.20
CA GLU A 266 -13.72 1.58 -4.75
C GLU A 266 -12.39 1.74 -4.00
N LEU A 267 -12.30 2.73 -3.11
CA LEU A 267 -11.12 2.97 -2.27
C LEU A 267 -11.48 2.94 -0.78
N VAL A 268 -10.77 2.12 -0.01
CA VAL A 268 -10.84 2.09 1.45
C VAL A 268 -9.56 2.63 2.07
N LEU A 269 -9.70 3.51 3.07
CA LEU A 269 -8.58 3.99 3.89
C LEU A 269 -8.55 3.26 5.23
N GLY A 270 -7.37 2.75 5.60
CA GLY A 270 -7.08 2.17 6.91
C GLY A 270 -5.81 2.76 7.53
N GLY A 271 -5.56 2.41 8.79
CA GLY A 271 -4.37 2.81 9.53
C GLY A 271 -4.45 4.20 10.19
N GLY A 272 -3.66 4.38 11.25
CA GLY A 272 -3.82 5.51 12.17
C GLY A 272 -3.59 6.89 11.56
N VAL A 273 -2.80 7.00 10.49
CA VAL A 273 -2.59 8.26 9.74
C VAL A 273 -3.84 8.66 8.97
N GLY A 274 -4.70 7.69 8.64
CA GLY A 274 -5.98 7.93 7.97
C GLY A 274 -6.96 8.80 8.76
N GLN A 275 -6.70 9.07 10.04
CA GLN A 275 -7.48 10.02 10.83
C GLN A 275 -7.26 11.47 10.43
N ASN A 276 -6.15 11.77 9.74
CA ASN A 276 -5.84 13.14 9.33
C ASN A 276 -6.89 13.65 8.33
N ALA A 277 -7.49 14.80 8.65
CA ALA A 277 -8.57 15.37 7.88
C ALA A 277 -8.11 15.77 6.48
N ARG A 278 -6.88 16.28 6.34
CA ARG A 278 -6.33 16.66 5.03
C ARG A 278 -6.11 15.47 4.12
N LEU A 279 -5.55 14.36 4.64
CA LEU A 279 -5.41 13.13 3.86
C LEU A 279 -6.77 12.61 3.36
N ARG A 280 -7.77 12.55 4.26
CA ARG A 280 -9.13 12.13 3.89
C ARG A 280 -9.75 13.03 2.82
N ALA A 281 -9.55 14.35 2.94
CA ALA A 281 -10.04 15.31 1.95
C ALA A 281 -9.38 15.10 0.57
N MET A 282 -8.06 14.91 0.52
CA MET A 282 -7.34 14.65 -0.74
C MET A 282 -7.81 13.36 -1.43
N LEU A 283 -7.97 12.28 -0.67
CA LEU A 283 -8.43 10.99 -1.20
C LEU A 283 -9.87 11.07 -1.69
N ALA A 284 -10.75 11.72 -0.93
CA ALA A 284 -12.14 11.92 -1.32
C ALA A 284 -12.25 12.73 -2.63
N GLU A 285 -11.50 13.83 -2.74
CA GLU A 285 -11.48 14.67 -3.94
C GLU A 285 -10.90 13.92 -5.15
N MET A 286 -9.85 13.13 -4.98
CA MET A 286 -9.29 12.28 -6.04
C MET A 286 -10.32 11.25 -6.51
N CYS A 287 -11.01 10.56 -5.59
CA CYS A 287 -12.06 9.61 -5.93
C CYS A 287 -13.21 10.29 -6.67
N GLU A 288 -13.69 11.46 -6.21
CA GLU A 288 -14.73 12.23 -6.89
C GLU A 288 -14.35 12.60 -8.33
N GLN A 289 -13.12 13.08 -8.56
CA GLN A 289 -12.63 13.43 -9.91
C GLN A 289 -12.59 12.23 -10.87
N ARG A 290 -12.39 11.03 -10.34
CA ARG A 290 -12.34 9.78 -11.09
C ARG A 290 -13.72 9.17 -11.30
N GLY A 291 -14.69 9.47 -10.44
CA GLY A 291 -15.96 8.75 -10.36
C GLY A 291 -15.86 7.47 -9.51
N ALA A 292 -14.89 7.41 -8.60
CA ALA A 292 -14.72 6.34 -7.63
C ALA A 292 -15.39 6.68 -6.29
N GLU A 293 -15.76 5.65 -5.54
CA GLU A 293 -16.28 5.74 -4.18
C GLU A 293 -15.13 5.65 -3.16
N PHE A 294 -15.25 6.42 -2.08
CA PHE A 294 -14.25 6.48 -1.02
C PHE A 294 -14.88 6.20 0.33
N TYR A 295 -14.25 5.31 1.09
CA TYR A 295 -14.64 5.02 2.47
C TYR A 295 -13.45 5.11 3.43
N ALA A 296 -13.64 5.88 4.50
CA ALA A 296 -12.77 5.88 5.66
C ALA A 296 -13.60 5.52 6.88
N PRO A 297 -13.25 4.44 7.63
CA PRO A 297 -13.93 4.06 8.86
C PRO A 297 -13.98 5.18 9.89
N ASP A 298 -14.83 5.00 10.91
CA ASP A 298 -14.81 5.84 12.10
C ASP A 298 -13.39 5.90 12.70
N PRO A 299 -12.93 7.07 13.20
CA PRO A 299 -11.63 7.20 13.86
C PRO A 299 -11.28 6.10 14.88
N ARG A 300 -12.27 5.53 15.58
CA ARG A 300 -12.05 4.42 16.52
C ARG A 300 -11.56 3.13 15.86
N PHE A 301 -11.84 2.93 14.56
CA PHE A 301 -11.39 1.77 13.78
C PHE A 301 -10.13 2.05 12.96
N LEU A 302 -9.74 3.32 12.77
CA LEU A 302 -8.53 3.70 12.05
C LEU A 302 -7.26 3.51 12.91
N ARG A 303 -7.37 3.59 14.24
CA ARG A 303 -6.25 3.27 15.16
C ARG A 303 -6.14 1.77 15.36
N ASP A 304 -5.03 1.32 15.92
CA ASP A 304 -4.91 -0.07 16.38
C ASP A 304 -5.96 -0.31 17.46
N ASN A 305 -6.88 -1.25 17.20
CA ASN A 305 -8.01 -1.56 18.06
C ASN A 305 -8.34 -3.04 17.95
N ALA A 306 -8.92 -3.61 19.00
CA ALA A 306 -9.35 -5.00 18.98
C ALA A 306 -10.68 -5.23 18.24
N GLY A 307 -11.43 -4.16 17.93
CA GLY A 307 -12.69 -4.25 17.19
C GLY A 307 -12.49 -4.82 15.78
N MET A 308 -11.49 -4.34 15.04
CA MET A 308 -11.14 -4.89 13.72
C MET A 308 -10.69 -6.36 13.80
N ILE A 309 -10.02 -6.75 14.90
CA ILE A 309 -9.59 -8.14 15.14
C ILE A 309 -10.80 -9.03 15.42
N ALA A 310 -11.75 -8.57 16.24
CA ALA A 310 -12.99 -9.29 16.54
C ALA A 310 -13.87 -9.45 15.31
N VAL A 311 -14.04 -8.39 14.50
CA VAL A 311 -14.86 -8.42 13.27
C VAL A 311 -14.28 -9.36 12.23
N LEU A 312 -12.97 -9.30 11.97
CA LEU A 312 -12.32 -10.24 11.06
C LEU A 312 -12.34 -11.66 11.65
N GLY A 313 -12.14 -11.81 12.95
CA GLY A 313 -12.32 -13.08 13.67
C GLY A 313 -13.69 -13.71 13.44
N ALA A 314 -14.78 -12.95 13.52
CA ALA A 314 -16.12 -13.47 13.25
C ALA A 314 -16.27 -14.02 11.82
N ARG A 315 -15.65 -13.36 10.84
CA ARG A 315 -15.65 -13.80 9.43
C ARG A 315 -14.83 -15.07 9.23
N MET A 316 -13.64 -15.12 9.82
CA MET A 316 -12.79 -16.31 9.83
C MET A 316 -13.50 -17.49 10.49
N LEU A 317 -14.15 -17.29 11.64
CA LEU A 317 -14.89 -18.34 12.34
C LEU A 317 -16.04 -18.89 11.50
N ALA A 318 -16.81 -18.00 10.85
CA ALA A 318 -17.89 -18.39 9.95
C ALA A 318 -17.40 -19.27 8.78
N ALA A 319 -16.18 -19.02 8.30
CA ALA A 319 -15.52 -19.81 7.26
C ALA A 319 -14.82 -21.08 7.80
N GLY A 320 -14.84 -21.31 9.10
CA GLY A 320 -14.12 -22.42 9.75
C GLY A 320 -12.59 -22.23 9.83
N ASP A 321 -12.10 -21.02 9.57
CA ASP A 321 -10.68 -20.67 9.63
C ASP A 321 -10.26 -20.42 11.09
N THR A 322 -9.80 -21.49 11.72
CA THR A 322 -9.39 -21.51 13.13
C THR A 322 -7.97 -22.04 13.24
N VAL A 323 -7.26 -21.65 14.30
CA VAL A 323 -5.89 -22.10 14.55
C VAL A 323 -5.82 -22.90 15.85
N ALA A 324 -5.19 -24.08 15.78
CA ALA A 324 -4.90 -24.85 16.98
C ALA A 324 -3.91 -24.08 17.87
N VAL A 325 -4.04 -24.22 19.19
CA VAL A 325 -3.15 -23.55 20.16
C VAL A 325 -1.68 -23.83 19.88
N ALA A 326 -1.33 -25.07 19.48
CA ALA A 326 0.04 -25.47 19.14
C ALA A 326 0.60 -24.74 17.90
N ASP A 327 -0.26 -24.35 16.96
CA ASP A 327 0.10 -23.72 15.69
C ASP A 327 -0.08 -22.18 15.72
N SER A 328 -0.57 -21.64 16.83
CA SER A 328 -0.88 -20.22 17.05
C SER A 328 0.34 -19.33 17.34
N ALA A 329 1.54 -19.77 16.93
CA ALA A 329 2.76 -19.00 17.11
C ALA A 329 2.63 -17.62 16.45
N VAL A 330 3.08 -16.58 17.17
CA VAL A 330 3.09 -15.20 16.67
C VAL A 330 4.16 -15.03 15.61
N ASP A 331 3.90 -14.15 14.65
CA ASP A 331 4.83 -13.84 13.57
C ASP A 331 4.99 -12.33 13.44
N ALA A 332 6.14 -11.82 13.89
CA ALA A 332 6.44 -10.40 13.85
C ALA A 332 6.51 -9.84 12.41
N ASN A 333 6.74 -10.70 11.41
CA ASN A 333 6.89 -10.34 10.01
C ASN A 333 5.72 -10.83 9.15
N TYR A 334 4.56 -11.11 9.76
CA TYR A 334 3.43 -11.71 9.08
C TYR A 334 2.89 -10.79 7.97
N ARG A 335 3.29 -11.03 6.72
CA ARG A 335 2.91 -10.13 5.62
C ARG A 335 1.44 -10.34 5.23
N PRO A 336 0.72 -9.26 4.84
CA PRO A 336 -0.67 -9.38 4.42
C PRO A 336 -0.86 -10.25 3.16
N ASP A 337 0.16 -10.34 2.30
CA ASP A 337 0.13 -11.15 1.07
C ASP A 337 0.36 -12.65 1.26
N GLN A 338 0.78 -13.05 2.46
CA GLN A 338 0.93 -14.44 2.85
C GLN A 338 -0.38 -15.05 3.38
N VAL A 339 -1.39 -14.23 3.67
CA VAL A 339 -2.63 -14.64 4.31
C VAL A 339 -3.59 -15.22 3.27
N PRO A 340 -3.93 -16.53 3.36
CA PRO A 340 -5.05 -17.07 2.60
C PRO A 340 -6.35 -16.42 3.10
N VAL A 341 -7.15 -15.90 2.19
CA VAL A 341 -8.43 -15.29 2.50
C VAL A 341 -9.52 -16.35 2.29
N SER A 342 -9.84 -17.05 3.36
CA SER A 342 -10.83 -18.15 3.39
C SER A 342 -12.27 -17.66 3.55
N TRP A 343 -12.46 -16.43 4.01
CA TRP A 343 -13.74 -15.83 4.38
C TRP A 343 -14.40 -15.00 3.27
N ARG A 344 -13.90 -15.09 2.04
CA ARG A 344 -14.49 -14.47 0.85
C ARG A 344 -14.80 -15.58 -0.16
N ASP A 345 -16.07 -15.74 -0.54
CA ASP A 345 -16.54 -16.79 -1.46
C ASP A 345 -16.32 -16.36 -2.92
N ASP A 346 -15.28 -16.88 -3.61
CA ASP A 346 -14.98 -16.66 -5.05
C ASP A 346 -15.27 -15.22 -5.59
N GLU A 347 -15.12 -14.20 -4.73
CA GLU A 347 -15.50 -12.83 -5.05
C GLU A 347 -14.61 -12.27 -6.16
N GLU A 348 -15.19 -11.40 -7.01
CA GLU A 348 -14.53 -10.85 -8.19
C GLU A 348 -13.17 -10.26 -7.81
N SER A 349 -12.14 -10.74 -8.50
CA SER A 349 -10.81 -10.18 -8.36
C SER A 349 -10.82 -8.69 -8.70
N VAL A 350 -9.99 -7.90 -8.01
CA VAL A 350 -9.71 -6.52 -8.42
C VAL A 350 -9.16 -6.40 -9.84
N ALA A 351 -8.78 -7.49 -10.52
CA ALA A 351 -8.40 -7.46 -11.92
C ALA A 351 -9.65 -7.55 -12.83
N ARG A 352 -10.15 -6.41 -13.33
CA ARG A 352 -11.10 -6.39 -14.45
C ARG A 352 -10.37 -6.17 -15.77
N ASP A 353 -10.86 -6.87 -16.81
CA ASP A 353 -10.39 -6.72 -18.18
C ASP A 353 -10.69 -5.28 -18.66
N PRO A 354 -9.70 -4.49 -19.11
CA PRO A 354 -9.91 -3.08 -19.40
C PRO A 354 -10.90 -2.90 -20.56
N THR A 355 -12.06 -2.30 -20.25
CA THR A 355 -13.11 -2.05 -21.24
C THR A 355 -12.67 -1.09 -22.35
N GLU A 356 -13.12 -1.40 -23.55
CA GLU A 356 -12.99 -0.63 -24.79
C GLU A 356 -13.66 0.76 -24.68
N THR A 357 -12.90 1.79 -24.32
CA THR A 357 -13.28 3.17 -24.65
C THR A 357 -12.09 3.90 -25.25
N GLY A 358 -12.27 4.43 -26.45
CA GLY A 358 -11.23 5.03 -27.30
C GLY A 358 -10.60 6.35 -26.82
N GLU A 359 -10.75 6.70 -25.54
CA GLU A 359 -9.93 7.69 -24.85
C GLU A 359 -9.15 6.98 -23.74
N ILE A 360 -7.82 6.89 -23.88
CA ILE A 360 -6.96 6.34 -22.83
C ILE A 360 -6.71 7.46 -21.81
N ARG A 361 -7.63 7.62 -20.84
CA ARG A 361 -7.41 8.50 -19.69
C ARG A 361 -6.47 7.79 -18.72
N GLY A 362 -5.17 8.04 -18.84
CA GLY A 362 -4.20 7.61 -17.83
C GLY A 362 -4.46 8.34 -16.50
N ALA A 363 -3.95 7.79 -15.40
CA ALA A 363 -4.07 8.41 -14.07
C ALA A 363 -3.59 9.87 -14.06
N GLU A 364 -2.58 10.22 -14.86
CA GLU A 364 -1.90 11.53 -14.78
C GLU A 364 -2.00 12.39 -16.05
N ALA A 365 -2.32 11.80 -17.20
CA ALA A 365 -2.32 12.49 -18.48
C ALA A 365 -3.44 12.03 -19.42
N THR A 366 -3.89 12.95 -20.25
CA THR A 366 -4.73 12.66 -21.41
C THR A 366 -3.87 12.59 -22.66
N VAL A 367 -4.21 11.68 -23.57
CA VAL A 367 -3.52 11.51 -24.86
C VAL A 367 -4.53 11.73 -25.98
N THR A 368 -4.25 12.67 -26.87
CA THR A 368 -5.06 12.96 -28.05
C THR A 368 -4.24 12.76 -29.34
N PHE A 369 -4.89 12.24 -30.37
CA PHE A 369 -4.26 12.03 -31.68
C PHE A 369 -4.69 13.16 -32.64
N GLU A 370 -3.71 13.88 -33.18
CA GLU A 370 -3.90 15.05 -34.05
C GLU A 370 -3.14 14.85 -35.36
N GLY A 371 -3.74 14.13 -36.31
CA GLY A 371 -3.10 13.79 -37.58
C GLY A 371 -1.91 12.85 -37.38
N ASP A 372 -0.71 13.30 -37.73
CA ASP A 372 0.55 12.54 -37.53
C ASP A 372 1.17 12.75 -36.15
N ASP A 373 0.51 13.53 -35.28
CA ASP A 373 0.99 13.91 -33.97
C ASP A 373 0.15 13.29 -32.85
N VAL A 374 0.79 13.04 -31.72
CA VAL A 374 0.19 12.55 -30.48
C VAL A 374 0.51 13.58 -29.40
N VAL A 375 -0.54 14.22 -28.88
CA VAL A 375 -0.43 15.25 -27.85
C VAL A 375 -0.72 14.61 -26.50
N LYS A 376 0.27 14.58 -25.63
CA LYS A 376 0.12 14.13 -24.24
C LYS A 376 0.05 15.35 -23.34
N ARG A 377 -1.03 15.50 -22.57
CA ARG A 377 -1.22 16.62 -21.63
C ARG A 377 -1.40 16.12 -20.21
N ARG A 378 -0.56 16.58 -19.28
CA ARG A 378 -0.70 16.34 -17.84
C ARG A 378 -1.75 17.28 -17.27
N VAL A 379 -2.85 16.72 -16.79
CA VAL A 379 -4.00 17.48 -16.29
C VAL A 379 -3.73 17.93 -14.85
N PRO A 380 -4.05 19.18 -14.47
CA PRO A 380 -3.94 19.63 -13.08
C PRO A 380 -4.70 18.71 -12.11
N LYS A 381 -4.08 18.41 -10.97
CA LYS A 381 -4.69 17.64 -9.88
C LYS A 381 -5.06 18.56 -8.73
N THR A 382 -6.35 18.89 -8.61
CA THR A 382 -6.81 19.87 -7.61
C THR A 382 -6.74 19.36 -6.17
N TYR A 383 -6.63 18.04 -5.96
CA TYR A 383 -6.39 17.47 -4.64
C TYR A 383 -5.00 17.82 -4.07
N ARG A 384 -4.06 18.28 -4.89
CA ARG A 384 -2.71 18.70 -4.46
C ARG A 384 -2.66 20.20 -4.22
N HIS A 385 -1.73 20.65 -3.39
CA HIS A 385 -1.38 22.07 -3.33
C HIS A 385 -1.04 22.60 -4.75
N PRO A 386 -1.54 23.79 -5.17
CA PRO A 386 -1.33 24.30 -6.53
C PRO A 386 0.13 24.41 -6.94
N GLU A 387 1.00 24.87 -6.05
CA GLU A 387 2.45 24.98 -6.33
C GLU A 387 3.11 23.61 -6.48
N LEU A 388 2.69 22.62 -5.68
CA LEU A 388 3.16 21.25 -5.78
C LEU A 388 2.75 20.64 -7.12
N ASP A 389 1.47 20.78 -7.49
CA ASP A 389 0.94 20.27 -8.76
C ASP A 389 1.64 20.89 -9.97
N GLU A 390 1.78 22.22 -10.00
CA GLU A 390 2.46 22.93 -11.09
C GLU A 390 3.92 22.46 -11.22
N ARG A 391 4.64 22.38 -10.11
CA ARG A 391 6.02 21.88 -10.07
C ARG A 391 6.11 20.47 -10.65
N LEU A 392 5.30 19.54 -10.16
CA LEU A 392 5.31 18.14 -10.58
C LEU A 392 4.98 17.98 -12.06
N ARG A 393 3.92 18.65 -12.55
CA ARG A 393 3.56 18.61 -13.98
C ARG A 393 4.69 19.12 -14.84
N ARG A 394 5.29 20.25 -14.48
CA ARG A 394 6.41 20.86 -15.22
C ARG A 394 7.65 19.96 -15.23
N GLU A 395 8.04 19.43 -14.09
CA GLU A 395 9.23 18.58 -13.95
C GLU A 395 9.07 17.25 -14.69
N ARG A 396 7.93 16.58 -14.54
CA ARG A 396 7.64 15.30 -15.21
C ARG A 396 7.50 15.47 -16.72
N THR A 397 6.90 16.56 -17.19
CA THR A 397 6.84 16.89 -18.63
C THR A 397 8.25 17.02 -19.22
N ARG A 398 9.15 17.73 -18.52
CA ARG A 398 10.56 17.86 -18.95
C ARG A 398 11.30 16.53 -18.89
N ALA A 399 11.12 15.77 -17.81
CA ALA A 399 11.77 14.49 -17.61
C ALA A 399 11.38 13.49 -18.70
N GLU A 400 10.09 13.32 -18.97
CA GLU A 400 9.60 12.40 -20.00
C GLU A 400 10.12 12.75 -21.40
N ALA A 401 10.04 14.04 -21.80
CA ALA A 401 10.57 14.49 -23.08
C ALA A 401 12.08 14.26 -23.21
N ARG A 402 12.83 14.49 -22.11
CA ARG A 402 14.27 14.28 -22.04
C ARG A 402 14.62 12.81 -22.16
N LEU A 403 14.01 11.94 -21.36
CA LEU A 403 14.28 10.49 -21.36
C LEU A 403 13.90 9.85 -22.69
N THR A 404 12.76 10.25 -23.29
CA THR A 404 12.35 9.78 -24.63
C THR A 404 13.42 10.12 -25.68
N SER A 405 13.98 11.33 -25.59
CA SER A 405 15.05 11.79 -26.49
C SER A 405 16.40 11.10 -26.22
N GLU A 406 16.74 10.87 -24.95
CA GLU A 406 17.96 10.17 -24.54
C GLU A 406 17.94 8.69 -24.97
N ALA A 407 16.80 8.00 -24.81
CA ALA A 407 16.59 6.64 -25.30
C ALA A 407 16.85 6.55 -26.81
N ARG A 408 16.35 7.53 -27.57
CA ARG A 408 16.60 7.60 -29.01
C ARG A 408 18.07 7.76 -29.38
N ARG A 409 18.82 8.56 -28.62
CA ARG A 409 20.26 8.78 -28.85
C ARG A 409 21.09 7.52 -28.63
N VAL A 410 20.63 6.61 -27.76
CA VAL A 410 21.28 5.31 -27.52
C VAL A 410 20.77 4.20 -28.42
N GLY A 411 20.00 4.54 -29.46
CA GLY A 411 19.58 3.61 -30.51
C GLY A 411 18.24 2.92 -30.25
N VAL A 412 17.54 3.26 -29.17
CA VAL A 412 16.21 2.73 -28.89
C VAL A 412 15.16 3.45 -29.73
N PRO A 413 14.33 2.75 -30.51
CA PRO A 413 13.23 3.40 -31.23
C PRO A 413 12.22 3.99 -30.24
N THR A 414 12.04 5.30 -30.32
CA THR A 414 11.04 6.06 -29.58
C THR A 414 10.38 7.08 -30.51
N PRO A 415 9.17 7.58 -30.18
CA PRO A 415 8.56 8.66 -30.94
C PRO A 415 9.42 9.92 -30.91
N VAL A 416 9.37 10.68 -32.00
CA VAL A 416 10.07 11.97 -32.08
C VAL A 416 9.35 12.96 -31.17
N VAL A 417 10.04 13.54 -30.20
CA VAL A 417 9.53 14.72 -29.49
C VAL A 417 9.58 15.90 -30.46
N ARG A 418 8.41 16.39 -30.89
CA ARG A 418 8.29 17.53 -31.81
C ARG A 418 8.24 18.86 -31.07
N ASP A 419 7.51 18.90 -29.96
CA ASP A 419 7.37 20.08 -29.13
C ASP A 419 7.16 19.71 -27.66
N VAL A 420 7.52 20.63 -26.76
CA VAL A 420 7.38 20.46 -25.31
C VAL A 420 7.01 21.81 -24.70
N ASP A 421 5.86 21.85 -24.04
CA ASP A 421 5.43 22.98 -23.23
C ASP A 421 5.30 22.54 -21.76
N PRO A 422 6.34 22.73 -20.93
CA PRO A 422 6.30 22.39 -19.52
C PRO A 422 5.32 23.24 -18.70
N THR A 423 4.93 24.43 -19.18
CA THR A 423 3.99 25.32 -18.47
C THR A 423 2.56 24.79 -18.62
N GLU A 424 2.19 24.38 -19.83
CA GLU A 424 0.91 23.73 -20.12
C GLU A 424 0.91 22.23 -19.82
N GLY A 425 2.05 21.66 -19.41
CA GLY A 425 2.22 20.24 -19.13
C GLY A 425 2.03 19.36 -20.37
N THR A 426 2.41 19.84 -21.55
CA THR A 426 2.12 19.20 -22.84
C THR A 426 3.40 18.74 -23.54
N ILE A 427 3.35 17.54 -24.14
CA ILE A 427 4.38 17.02 -25.04
C ILE A 427 3.72 16.61 -26.35
N VAL A 428 4.27 17.06 -27.47
CA VAL A 428 3.84 16.64 -28.80
C VAL A 428 4.84 15.63 -29.34
N PHE A 429 4.37 14.41 -29.54
CA PHE A 429 5.13 13.31 -30.11
C PHE A 429 4.70 13.05 -31.56
N ALA A 430 5.63 12.60 -32.40
CA ALA A 430 5.25 11.98 -33.67
C ALA A 430 4.57 10.62 -33.39
N SER A 431 3.47 10.33 -34.08
CA SER A 431 2.79 9.04 -33.99
C SER A 431 3.70 7.90 -34.44
N VAL A 432 3.71 6.79 -33.69
CA VAL A 432 4.52 5.60 -33.97
C VAL A 432 3.73 4.32 -33.73
N GLY A 433 4.03 3.31 -34.54
CA GLY A 433 3.40 2.00 -34.46
C GLY A 433 1.93 1.98 -34.89
N GLU A 434 1.47 0.81 -35.27
CA GLU A 434 0.11 0.54 -35.73
C GLU A 434 -0.75 -0.02 -34.60
N ALA A 435 -0.15 -0.76 -33.66
CA ALA A 435 -0.82 -1.34 -32.50
C ALA A 435 0.11 -1.34 -31.27
N ASP A 436 -0.46 -1.59 -30.09
CA ASP A 436 0.30 -1.90 -28.89
C ASP A 436 0.85 -3.32 -28.98
N LEU A 437 1.98 -3.58 -28.31
CA LEU A 437 2.62 -4.88 -28.28
C LEU A 437 1.68 -5.96 -27.73
N ALA A 438 0.78 -5.60 -26.80
CA ALA A 438 -0.24 -6.48 -26.26
C ALA A 438 -1.05 -7.21 -27.37
N ASN A 439 -1.33 -6.53 -28.48
CA ASN A 439 -2.09 -7.06 -29.62
C ASN A 439 -1.24 -7.82 -30.64
N GLY A 440 0.02 -8.12 -30.32
CA GLY A 440 0.98 -8.67 -31.27
C GLY A 440 2.22 -9.24 -30.60
N LEU A 441 2.06 -9.99 -29.51
CA LEU A 441 3.18 -10.61 -28.83
C LEU A 441 3.85 -11.67 -29.71
N THR A 442 5.17 -11.58 -29.84
CA THR A 442 6.01 -12.58 -30.51
C THR A 442 7.37 -12.59 -29.83
N GLU A 443 8.07 -13.73 -29.88
CA GLU A 443 9.42 -13.85 -29.31
C GLU A 443 10.38 -12.78 -29.85
N ALA A 444 10.30 -12.46 -31.14
CA ALA A 444 11.14 -11.43 -31.77
C ALA A 444 10.89 -10.04 -31.20
N ARG A 445 9.63 -9.67 -30.99
CA ARG A 445 9.26 -8.37 -30.41
C ARG A 445 9.64 -8.29 -28.93
N CYS A 446 9.37 -9.35 -28.16
CA CYS A 446 9.78 -9.43 -26.75
C CYS A 446 11.31 -9.34 -26.60
N ARG A 447 12.07 -10.03 -27.46
CA ARG A 447 13.54 -9.90 -27.53
C ARG A 447 13.96 -8.45 -27.78
N ALA A 448 13.36 -7.77 -28.76
CA ALA A 448 13.70 -6.39 -29.08
C ALA A 448 13.43 -5.43 -27.90
N VAL A 449 12.33 -5.64 -27.15
CA VAL A 449 12.06 -4.88 -25.92
C VAL A 449 13.16 -5.11 -24.87
N GLY A 450 13.61 -6.35 -24.69
CA GLY A 450 14.72 -6.67 -23.80
C GLY A 450 16.01 -5.95 -24.20
N GLU A 451 16.34 -5.92 -25.49
CA GLU A 451 17.47 -5.17 -26.03
C GLU A 451 17.34 -3.66 -25.78
N HIS A 452 16.13 -3.10 -25.91
CA HIS A 452 15.86 -1.69 -25.66
C HIS A 452 16.01 -1.32 -24.19
N LEU A 453 15.46 -2.12 -23.26
CA LEU A 453 15.61 -1.88 -21.82
C LEU A 453 17.08 -1.97 -21.39
N ALA A 454 17.83 -2.95 -21.90
CA ALA A 454 19.26 -3.04 -21.64
C ALA A 454 20.04 -1.80 -22.14
N ALA A 455 19.64 -1.24 -23.29
CA ALA A 455 20.29 -0.06 -23.85
C ALA A 455 20.05 1.20 -23.00
N ILE A 456 18.84 1.42 -22.48
CA ILE A 456 18.53 2.56 -21.60
C ILE A 456 19.13 2.39 -20.19
N HIS A 457 19.12 1.18 -19.63
CA HIS A 457 19.76 0.89 -18.34
C HIS A 457 21.27 1.16 -18.41
N ALA A 458 21.91 0.75 -19.51
CA ALA A 458 23.32 1.06 -19.76
C ALA A 458 23.59 2.56 -20.01
N ALA A 459 22.56 3.36 -20.25
CA ALA A 459 22.62 4.82 -20.34
C ALA A 459 22.33 5.51 -19.00
N GLY A 460 22.06 4.74 -17.93
CA GLY A 460 21.90 5.24 -16.56
C GLY A 460 20.48 5.71 -16.21
N PHE A 461 19.45 5.18 -16.88
CA PHE A 461 18.06 5.46 -16.54
C PHE A 461 17.14 4.27 -16.83
N VAL A 462 15.99 4.27 -16.16
CA VAL A 462 14.91 3.29 -16.33
C VAL A 462 13.72 3.89 -17.07
N HIS A 463 12.91 3.04 -17.67
CA HIS A 463 11.60 3.38 -18.22
C HIS A 463 10.59 3.66 -17.10
N GLY A 464 10.63 2.87 -16.02
CA GLY A 464 9.78 3.01 -14.84
C GLY A 464 8.37 2.44 -14.96
N ASP A 465 7.92 2.08 -16.18
CA ASP A 465 6.63 1.42 -16.46
C ASP A 465 6.63 0.68 -17.82
N PRO A 466 7.61 -0.19 -18.09
CA PRO A 466 7.66 -0.89 -19.37
C PRO A 466 6.60 -1.99 -19.41
N THR A 467 5.40 -1.70 -19.92
CA THR A 467 4.31 -2.68 -20.10
C THR A 467 4.08 -2.99 -21.58
N THR A 468 3.33 -4.05 -21.89
CA THR A 468 2.92 -4.39 -23.26
C THR A 468 2.04 -3.31 -23.92
N ARG A 469 1.47 -2.39 -23.14
CA ARG A 469 0.71 -1.21 -23.62
C ARG A 469 1.61 0.01 -23.86
N ASN A 470 2.73 0.12 -23.16
CA ASN A 470 3.73 1.17 -23.35
C ASN A 470 4.79 0.80 -24.40
N VAL A 471 4.50 -0.20 -25.24
CA VAL A 471 5.32 -0.55 -26.40
C VAL A 471 4.44 -0.57 -27.64
N ARG A 472 4.82 0.20 -28.66
CA ARG A 472 4.14 0.24 -29.97
C ARG A 472 4.85 -0.62 -30.99
N VAL A 473 4.11 -1.25 -31.89
CA VAL A 473 4.65 -2.14 -32.93
C VAL A 473 4.32 -1.67 -34.34
N ALA A 474 5.28 -1.72 -35.26
CA ALA A 474 5.08 -1.57 -36.70
C ALA A 474 5.92 -2.60 -37.46
N GLY A 475 5.27 -3.62 -38.03
CA GLY A 475 5.98 -4.79 -38.56
C GLY A 475 6.83 -5.45 -37.48
N GLU A 476 8.14 -5.61 -37.71
CA GLU A 476 9.08 -6.17 -36.74
C GLU A 476 9.65 -5.13 -35.76
N LYS A 477 9.41 -3.82 -35.99
CA LYS A 477 9.94 -2.77 -35.12
C LYS A 477 9.06 -2.59 -33.88
N THR A 478 9.73 -2.47 -32.74
CA THR A 478 9.16 -2.09 -31.44
C THR A 478 9.61 -0.68 -31.07
N TYR A 479 8.72 0.11 -30.49
CA TYR A 479 8.99 1.46 -30.01
C TYR A 479 8.63 1.54 -28.54
N LEU A 480 9.55 1.99 -27.69
CA LEU A 480 9.21 2.33 -26.31
C LEU A 480 8.51 3.70 -26.29
N ILE A 481 7.38 3.78 -25.59
CA ILE A 481 6.59 5.00 -25.40
C ILE A 481 6.31 5.21 -23.92
N ASP A 482 5.92 6.43 -23.53
CA ASP A 482 5.58 6.78 -22.15
C ASP A 482 6.71 6.58 -21.12
N PHE A 483 7.73 7.44 -21.19
CA PHE A 483 8.75 7.55 -20.14
C PHE A 483 8.25 8.41 -18.95
N GLY A 484 6.93 8.47 -18.72
CA GLY A 484 6.32 9.35 -17.73
C GLY A 484 6.73 9.05 -16.29
N LEU A 485 7.12 7.81 -16.01
CA LEU A 485 7.64 7.35 -14.70
C LEU A 485 9.15 7.06 -14.72
N GLY A 486 9.83 7.36 -15.82
CA GLY A 486 11.26 7.11 -15.95
C GLY A 486 12.10 8.08 -15.11
N TYR A 487 13.26 7.61 -14.65
CA TYR A 487 14.24 8.42 -13.92
C TYR A 487 15.66 7.89 -14.09
N HIS A 488 16.64 8.77 -13.87
CA HIS A 488 18.05 8.39 -13.85
C HIS A 488 18.39 7.62 -12.58
N THR A 489 19.05 6.48 -12.74
CA THR A 489 19.50 5.62 -11.65
C THR A 489 20.67 4.75 -12.10
N GLY A 490 21.54 4.41 -11.16
CA GLY A 490 22.58 3.38 -11.34
C GLY A 490 22.33 2.13 -10.49
N HIS A 491 21.19 2.04 -9.81
CA HIS A 491 20.88 0.92 -8.94
C HIS A 491 20.35 -0.26 -9.76
N VAL A 492 21.02 -1.40 -9.67
CA VAL A 492 20.62 -2.63 -10.35
C VAL A 492 19.21 -3.10 -9.98
N GLU A 493 18.73 -2.76 -8.79
CA GLU A 493 17.37 -3.09 -8.34
C GLU A 493 16.29 -2.33 -9.12
N ASP A 494 16.53 -1.07 -9.47
CA ASP A 494 15.61 -0.31 -10.33
C ASP A 494 15.58 -0.93 -11.75
N HIS A 495 16.74 -1.37 -12.26
CA HIS A 495 16.82 -2.07 -13.55
C HIS A 495 16.08 -3.40 -13.53
N ALA A 496 16.24 -4.18 -12.46
CA ALA A 496 15.53 -5.44 -12.27
C ALA A 496 14.01 -5.23 -12.18
N MET A 497 13.57 -4.12 -11.59
CA MET A 497 12.14 -3.77 -11.51
C MET A 497 11.53 -3.52 -12.89
N ASP A 498 12.21 -2.78 -13.77
CA ASP A 498 11.76 -2.59 -15.16
C ASP A 498 11.57 -3.95 -15.87
N LEU A 499 12.50 -4.89 -15.67
CA LEU A 499 12.37 -6.24 -16.25
C LEU A 499 11.20 -7.01 -15.67
N HIS A 500 11.01 -6.91 -14.35
CA HIS A 500 9.91 -7.56 -13.66
C HIS A 500 8.55 -7.05 -14.12
N VAL A 501 8.37 -5.72 -14.20
CA VAL A 501 7.13 -5.06 -14.65
C VAL A 501 6.77 -5.50 -16.07
N PHE A 502 7.74 -5.52 -16.98
CA PHE A 502 7.49 -6.01 -18.33
C PHE A 502 7.14 -7.49 -18.36
N GLY A 503 7.85 -8.31 -17.58
CA GLY A 503 7.57 -9.74 -17.45
C GLY A 503 6.14 -10.02 -17.00
N GLN A 504 5.71 -9.37 -15.92
CA GLN A 504 4.33 -9.45 -15.41
C GLN A 504 3.30 -9.00 -16.44
N SER A 505 3.60 -7.92 -17.18
CA SER A 505 2.70 -7.45 -18.24
C SER A 505 2.57 -8.46 -19.39
N VAL A 506 3.61 -9.22 -19.72
CA VAL A 506 3.55 -10.31 -20.71
C VAL A 506 2.76 -11.49 -20.17
N GLU A 507 3.00 -11.90 -18.92
CA GLU A 507 2.24 -12.98 -18.25
C GLU A 507 0.74 -12.69 -18.20
N GLY A 508 0.37 -11.45 -17.91
CA GLY A 508 -1.04 -11.03 -17.89
C GLY A 508 -1.69 -10.92 -19.27
N THR A 509 -0.92 -10.95 -20.36
CA THR A 509 -1.45 -10.76 -21.73
C THR A 509 -1.39 -12.03 -22.59
N ALA A 510 -0.41 -12.91 -22.38
CA ALA A 510 -0.15 -14.05 -23.26
C ALA A 510 -0.73 -15.37 -22.72
N ASP A 511 -1.30 -16.18 -23.62
CA ASP A 511 -1.74 -17.56 -23.29
C ASP A 511 -0.56 -18.48 -22.92
N ASP A 512 0.59 -18.30 -23.59
CA ASP A 512 1.84 -19.03 -23.33
C ASP A 512 3.00 -18.02 -23.19
N PRO A 513 3.20 -17.45 -21.98
CA PRO A 513 4.17 -16.39 -21.78
C PRO A 513 5.63 -16.88 -21.75
N GLU A 514 5.87 -18.16 -21.44
CA GLU A 514 7.22 -18.65 -21.12
C GLU A 514 8.23 -18.52 -22.29
N PRO A 515 7.88 -18.85 -23.56
CA PRO A 515 8.75 -18.59 -24.69
C PRO A 515 9.04 -17.09 -24.91
N LEU A 516 8.04 -16.24 -24.66
CA LEU A 516 8.15 -14.78 -24.83
C LEU A 516 9.10 -14.17 -23.79
N LEU A 517 8.96 -14.57 -22.52
CA LEU A 517 9.83 -14.16 -21.43
C LEU A 517 11.27 -14.62 -21.65
N ARG A 518 11.48 -15.87 -22.07
CA ARG A 518 12.81 -16.36 -22.45
C ARG A 518 13.44 -15.53 -23.57
N ALA A 519 12.66 -15.16 -24.57
CA ALA A 519 13.15 -14.33 -25.68
C ALA A 519 13.50 -12.91 -25.22
N PHE A 520 12.67 -12.33 -24.35
CA PHE A 520 12.90 -11.03 -23.70
C PHE A 520 14.20 -11.00 -22.89
N GLU A 521 14.38 -11.93 -21.95
CA GLU A 521 15.61 -12.03 -21.14
C GLU A 521 16.85 -12.26 -22.01
N ALA A 522 16.72 -13.09 -23.06
CA ALA A 522 17.81 -13.33 -24.00
C ALA A 522 18.22 -12.07 -24.77
N GLY A 523 17.25 -11.21 -25.13
CA GLY A 523 17.51 -9.90 -25.72
C GLY A 523 18.24 -8.96 -24.76
N TYR A 524 17.76 -8.88 -23.53
CA TYR A 524 18.40 -8.07 -22.48
C TYR A 524 19.86 -8.49 -22.24
N ALA A 525 20.08 -9.79 -22.05
CA ALA A 525 21.42 -10.35 -21.82
C ALA A 525 22.39 -10.10 -22.99
N ALA A 526 21.89 -10.10 -24.22
CA ALA A 526 22.73 -9.89 -25.41
C ALA A 526 23.37 -8.50 -25.43
N VAL A 527 22.63 -7.46 -25.03
CA VAL A 527 23.11 -6.08 -25.02
C VAL A 527 23.91 -5.77 -23.74
N ALA A 528 23.47 -6.27 -22.58
CA ALA A 528 24.15 -6.04 -21.30
C ALA A 528 25.61 -6.58 -21.33
N ARG A 529 25.81 -7.81 -21.82
CA ARG A 529 27.13 -8.46 -21.90
C ARG A 529 28.11 -7.79 -22.86
N THR A 530 27.63 -7.05 -23.86
CA THR A 530 28.51 -6.35 -24.81
C THR A 530 29.17 -5.10 -24.24
N LYS A 531 28.68 -4.55 -23.12
CA LYS A 531 29.22 -3.33 -22.49
C LYS A 531 30.04 -3.59 -21.22
N ASP A 532 29.87 -4.74 -20.55
CA ASP A 532 30.74 -5.19 -19.47
C ASP A 532 32.03 -5.84 -19.99
N ARG A 533 33.09 -5.04 -20.11
CA ARG A 533 34.48 -5.51 -20.21
C ARG A 533 35.27 -5.14 -18.95
N GLY A 534 34.70 -5.41 -17.78
CA GLY A 534 35.38 -5.35 -16.49
C GLY A 534 35.19 -6.66 -15.73
N ASP A 535 36.28 -7.34 -15.39
CA ASP A 535 36.28 -8.48 -14.48
C ASP A 535 35.79 -8.03 -13.09
N GLY A 536 34.62 -8.50 -12.68
CA GLY A 536 34.11 -8.34 -11.32
C GLY A 536 32.77 -9.03 -11.14
N ASP A 537 32.58 -9.72 -10.01
CA ASP A 537 31.30 -10.28 -9.52
C ASP A 537 30.29 -9.15 -9.20
N GLU A 538 29.98 -8.25 -10.14
CA GLU A 538 28.87 -7.32 -10.00
C GLU A 538 27.56 -8.04 -10.32
N GLU A 539 26.61 -7.98 -9.38
CA GLU A 539 25.28 -8.57 -9.53
C GLU A 539 24.57 -7.94 -10.73
N ASP A 540 24.29 -8.74 -11.77
CA ASP A 540 23.60 -8.24 -12.96
C ASP A 540 22.07 -8.15 -12.74
N ALA A 541 21.39 -7.32 -13.55
CA ALA A 541 19.96 -7.05 -13.38
C ALA A 541 19.07 -8.31 -13.49
N LEU A 542 19.50 -9.33 -14.25
CA LEU A 542 18.77 -10.61 -14.38
C LEU A 542 18.95 -11.49 -13.14
N THR A 543 20.14 -11.49 -12.54
CA THR A 543 20.39 -12.16 -11.26
C THR A 543 19.57 -11.50 -10.16
N ARG A 544 19.51 -10.16 -10.15
CA ARG A 544 18.69 -9.41 -9.20
C ARG A 544 17.20 -9.65 -9.43
N LEU A 545 16.74 -9.72 -10.68
CA LEU A 545 15.35 -10.05 -11.03
C LEU A 545 14.89 -11.36 -10.38
N ARG A 546 15.68 -12.44 -10.48
CA ARG A 546 15.35 -13.72 -9.84
C ARG A 546 15.22 -13.62 -8.32
N GLN A 547 16.01 -12.75 -7.69
CA GLN A 547 15.86 -12.48 -6.25
C GLN A 547 14.60 -11.67 -5.95
N VAL A 548 14.23 -10.74 -6.81
CA VAL A 548 13.00 -9.95 -6.72
C VAL A 548 11.78 -10.86 -6.84
N GLU A 549 11.73 -11.73 -7.85
CA GLU A 549 10.66 -12.74 -8.05
C GLU A 549 10.58 -13.77 -6.93
N GLY A 550 11.71 -14.05 -6.26
CA GLY A 550 11.75 -14.90 -5.07
C GLY A 550 11.18 -14.25 -3.80
N ARG A 551 10.91 -12.93 -3.81
CA ARG A 551 10.29 -12.22 -2.68
C ARG A 551 8.77 -12.31 -2.80
N GLY A 552 8.09 -12.62 -1.70
CA GLY A 552 6.62 -12.78 -1.65
C GLY A 552 5.78 -11.57 -2.06
N ARG A 553 6.40 -10.42 -2.38
CA ARG A 553 5.73 -9.27 -3.00
C ARG A 553 5.29 -9.53 -4.45
N TYR A 554 6.02 -10.41 -5.15
CA TYR A 554 5.92 -10.62 -6.60
C TYR A 554 5.59 -12.08 -6.99
N GLN A 555 5.26 -12.91 -5.99
CA GLN A 555 4.59 -14.21 -6.13
C GLN A 555 3.14 -14.04 -5.69
#